data_AF-A0A8E7EK85-F1
#
_entry.id   AF-A0A8E7EK85-F1
#
_cell.length_a   1.000
_cell.length_b   1.000
_cell.length_c   1.000
_cell.angle_alpha   90.00
_cell.angle_beta   90.00
_cell.angle_gamma   90.00
#
_symmetry.space_group_name_H-M   'P 1'
#
loop_
_entity.id
_entity.type
_entity.pdbx_description
1 polymer ?
#
loop_
_entity_poly.entity_id
_entity_poly.type
_entity_poly.pdbx_seq_one_letter_code
_entity_poly.pdbx_strand_id
1 'polypeptide(L)'
;MTLIEILLIILIVLIVAFLLFWFYQGSSGRVSLRRPVESRVDEYLDRRFAQLVEEWGVVRRPKLKRFKEERGSTLDADEMKIAEVKKFENEFIENLSELEARLDALEKSLESKK
;
A
#
# COMPACT_ATOMS: atom_id res chain seq x y z
N MET A 1 56.88 53.73 26.08
CA MET A 1 57.28 52.98 24.88
C MET A 1 58.73 52.56 25.00
N THR A 2 58.98 51.68 25.98
CA THR A 2 60.29 51.03 26.11
C THR A 2 60.37 49.87 25.12
N LEU A 3 61.58 49.48 24.71
CA LEU A 3 61.80 48.31 23.84
C LEU A 3 61.12 47.04 24.37
N ILE A 4 61.01 46.93 25.70
CA ILE A 4 60.38 45.81 26.41
C ILE A 4 58.87 45.78 26.17
N GLU A 5 58.18 46.92 26.22
CA GLU A 5 56.74 47.01 25.94
C GLU A 5 56.40 46.57 24.51
N ILE A 6 57.24 46.97 23.54
CA ILE A 6 57.07 46.60 22.12
C ILE A 6 57.24 45.08 21.93
N LEU A 7 58.23 44.48 22.58
CA LEU A 7 58.47 43.03 22.54
C LEU A 7 57.27 42.24 23.10
N LEU A 8 56.67 42.73 24.19
CA LEU A 8 55.54 42.10 24.85
C LEU A 8 54.27 42.13 23.98
N ILE A 9 54.02 43.26 23.31
CA ILE A 9 52.90 43.40 22.37
C ILE A 9 53.06 42.43 21.19
N ILE A 10 54.26 42.31 20.62
CA ILE A 10 54.54 41.38 19.52
C ILE A 10 54.28 39.94 19.95
N LEU A 11 54.72 39.54 21.15
CA LEU A 11 54.49 38.20 21.68
C LEU A 11 52.99 37.87 21.81
N ILE A 12 52.19 38.81 22.33
CA ILE A 12 50.74 38.63 22.48
C ILE A 12 50.08 38.45 21.11
N VAL A 13 50.45 39.29 20.14
CA VAL A 13 49.91 39.19 18.76
C VAL A 13 50.25 37.83 18.15
N LEU A 14 51.44 37.30 18.41
CA LEU A 14 51.88 35.99 17.91
C LEU A 14 51.05 34.84 18.52
N ILE A 15 50.76 34.90 19.83
CA ILE A 15 49.91 33.92 20.51
C ILE A 15 48.47 33.96 19.96
N VAL A 16 47.91 35.16 19.78
CA VAL A 16 46.56 35.32 19.23
C VAL A 16 46.50 34.80 17.78
N ALA A 17 47.51 35.12 16.96
CA ALA A 17 47.60 34.62 15.59
C ALA A 17 47.73 33.08 15.56
N PHE A 18 48.50 32.49 16.48
CA PHE A 18 48.63 31.04 16.60
C PHE A 18 47.30 30.37 16.98
N LEU A 19 46.57 30.93 17.95
CA LEU A 19 45.26 30.43 18.34
C LEU A 19 44.23 30.53 17.20
N LEU A 20 44.21 31.66 16.49
CA LEU A 20 43.34 31.82 15.32
C LEU A 20 43.72 30.84 14.21
N PHE A 21 45.00 30.71 13.90
CA PHE A 21 45.49 29.75 12.91
C PHE A 21 45.07 28.32 13.26
N TRP A 22 45.27 27.90 14.52
CA TRP A 22 44.89 26.58 14.99
C TRP A 22 43.37 26.38 14.99
N PHE A 23 42.60 27.41 15.34
CA PHE A 23 41.14 27.38 15.28
C PHE A 23 40.62 27.23 13.85
N TYR A 24 41.14 28.00 12.89
CA TYR A 24 40.78 27.86 11.47
C TYR A 24 41.23 26.51 10.89
N GLN A 25 42.38 25.99 11.32
CA GLN A 25 42.85 24.67 10.88
C GLN A 25 42.02 23.53 11.50
N GLY A 26 41.61 23.67 12.77
CA GLY A 26 40.74 22.74 13.49
C GLY A 26 39.30 22.74 12.98
N SER A 27 38.75 23.89 12.59
CA SER A 27 37.43 23.98 11.94
C SER A 27 37.41 23.42 10.53
N SER A 28 38.57 23.23 9.91
CA SER A 28 38.76 22.56 8.61
C SER A 28 39.00 21.05 8.74
N GLY A 29 39.01 20.52 9.98
CA GLY A 29 38.88 19.10 10.20
C GLY A 29 37.57 18.65 9.59
N ARG A 30 37.64 17.94 8.46
CA ARG A 30 36.47 17.40 7.74
C ARG A 30 35.55 16.74 8.77
N VAL A 31 34.49 17.46 9.15
CA VAL A 31 33.30 16.84 9.73
C VAL A 31 32.77 16.00 8.60
N SER A 32 33.31 14.79 8.50
CA SER A 32 32.73 13.76 7.67
C SER A 32 31.38 13.50 8.31
N LEU A 33 30.36 14.23 7.86
CA LEU A 33 29.01 13.75 7.87
C LEU A 33 29.09 12.41 7.13
N ARG A 34 29.34 11.33 7.87
CA ARG A 34 29.09 9.98 7.41
C ARG A 34 27.67 10.05 6.87
N ARG A 35 27.53 9.80 5.56
CA ARG A 35 26.21 9.52 4.99
C ARG A 35 25.50 8.59 5.97
N PRO A 36 24.24 8.87 6.36
CA PRO A 36 23.49 7.90 7.14
C PRO A 36 23.55 6.59 6.37
N VAL A 37 24.10 5.57 7.00
CA VAL A 37 24.13 4.22 6.43
C VAL A 37 22.68 3.81 6.36
N GLU A 38 22.14 3.65 5.15
CA GLU A 38 20.80 3.08 4.96
C GLU A 38 20.72 1.81 5.80
N SER A 39 19.80 1.82 6.75
CA SER A 39 19.72 0.75 7.73
C SER A 39 19.40 -0.54 6.99
N ARG A 40 20.27 -1.54 7.12
CA ARG A 40 20.01 -2.90 6.60
C ARG A 40 18.69 -3.48 7.13
N VAL A 41 18.23 -2.99 8.27
CA VAL A 41 16.93 -3.34 8.83
C VAL A 41 15.81 -2.80 7.95
N ASP A 42 15.93 -1.58 7.44
CA ASP A 42 14.94 -0.97 6.56
C ASP A 42 14.86 -1.71 5.24
N GLU A 43 16.01 -2.04 4.65
CA GLU A 43 16.09 -2.84 3.42
C GLU A 43 15.47 -4.25 3.60
N TYR A 44 15.72 -4.91 4.73
CA TYR A 44 15.13 -6.21 5.05
C TYR A 44 13.61 -6.11 5.26
N LEU A 45 13.15 -5.08 5.98
CA LEU A 45 11.73 -4.85 6.21
C LEU A 45 11.01 -4.58 4.89
N ASP A 46 11.53 -3.70 4.04
CA ASP A 46 10.90 -3.32 2.78
C ASP A 46 10.76 -4.54 1.85
N ARG A 47 11.78 -5.41 1.82
CA ARG A 47 11.74 -6.66 1.04
C ARG A 47 10.72 -7.67 1.57
N ARG A 48 10.60 -7.79 2.89
CA ARG A 48 9.62 -8.68 3.54
C ARG A 48 8.19 -8.13 3.42
N PHE A 49 8.01 -6.81 3.47
CA PHE A 49 6.74 -6.15 3.20
C PHE A 49 6.32 -6.32 1.75
N ALA A 50 7.25 -6.22 0.79
CA ALA A 50 6.98 -6.48 -0.61
C ALA A 50 6.48 -7.92 -0.84
N GLN A 51 7.14 -8.91 -0.22
CA GLN A 51 6.71 -10.31 -0.26
C GLN A 51 5.35 -10.53 0.38
N LEU A 52 5.09 -9.95 1.55
CA LEU A 52 3.77 -10.01 2.20
C LEU A 52 2.67 -9.37 1.33
N VAL A 53 2.94 -8.24 0.69
CA VAL A 53 1.98 -7.58 -0.21
C VAL A 53 1.68 -8.45 -1.43
N GLU A 54 2.68 -9.16 -1.95
CA GLU A 54 2.54 -10.11 -3.05
C GLU A 54 1.78 -11.38 -2.64
N GLU A 55 2.15 -11.99 -1.51
CA GLU A 55 1.49 -13.19 -0.95
C GLU A 55 0.01 -12.95 -0.64
N TRP A 56 -0.32 -11.79 -0.05
CA TRP A 56 -1.70 -11.44 0.30
C TRP A 56 -2.46 -10.81 -0.86
N GLY A 57 -1.85 -10.70 -2.05
CA GLY A 57 -2.49 -10.13 -3.24
C GLY A 57 -3.03 -8.70 -3.01
N VAL A 58 -2.39 -7.93 -2.11
CA VAL A 58 -2.91 -6.63 -1.68
C VAL A 58 -2.77 -5.63 -2.83
N VAL A 59 -3.86 -5.46 -3.58
CA VAL A 59 -3.92 -4.50 -4.68
C VAL A 59 -3.90 -3.08 -4.12
N ARG A 60 -2.92 -2.28 -4.55
CA ARG A 60 -2.84 -0.87 -4.15
C ARG A 60 -4.13 -0.13 -4.56
N ARG A 61 -4.64 0.74 -3.68
CA ARG A 61 -5.88 1.51 -3.88
C ARG A 61 -6.02 2.16 -5.27
N PRO A 62 -4.97 2.75 -5.89
CA PRO A 62 -5.09 3.33 -7.23
C PRO A 62 -5.38 2.30 -8.33
N LYS A 63 -4.79 1.11 -8.23
CA LYS A 63 -5.04 0.00 -9.18
C LYS A 63 -6.47 -0.52 -9.03
N LEU A 64 -6.95 -0.65 -7.79
CA LEU A 64 -8.34 -1.04 -7.51
C LEU A 64 -9.34 -0.02 -8.06
N LYS A 65 -9.05 1.28 -7.91
CA LYS A 65 -9.90 2.35 -8.44
C LYS A 65 -10.01 2.28 -9.97
N ARG A 66 -8.88 2.12 -10.67
CA ARG A 66 -8.86 1.95 -12.14
C ARG A 66 -9.62 0.71 -12.58
N PHE A 67 -9.41 -0.41 -11.90
CA PHE A 67 -10.14 -1.64 -12.19
C PHE A 67 -11.65 -1.47 -12.00
N LYS A 68 -12.08 -0.80 -10.92
CA LYS A 68 -13.49 -0.49 -10.68
C LYS A 68 -14.06 0.45 -11.73
N GLU A 69 -13.31 1.45 -12.18
CA GLU A 69 -13.75 2.37 -13.24
C GLU A 69 -13.88 1.66 -14.59
N GLU A 70 -12.96 0.74 -14.91
CA GLU A 70 -12.92 0.05 -16.21
C GLU A 70 -13.91 -1.13 -16.29
N ARG A 71 -14.04 -1.90 -15.21
CA ARG A 71 -14.82 -3.15 -15.18
C ARG A 71 -16.08 -3.08 -14.33
N GLY A 72 -16.27 -2.02 -13.56
CA GLY A 72 -17.44 -1.88 -12.67
C GLY A 72 -18.75 -1.97 -13.43
N SER A 73 -18.91 -1.22 -14.52
CA SER A 73 -20.15 -1.23 -15.31
C SER A 73 -20.45 -2.59 -15.94
N THR A 74 -19.42 -3.32 -16.38
CA THR A 74 -19.60 -4.68 -16.92
C THR A 74 -19.98 -5.67 -15.83
N LEU A 75 -19.38 -5.55 -14.64
CA LEU A 75 -19.68 -6.41 -13.50
C LEU A 75 -21.09 -6.16 -12.97
N ASP A 76 -21.51 -4.90 -12.88
CA ASP A 76 -22.87 -4.52 -12.47
C ASP A 76 -23.90 -5.08 -13.47
N ALA A 77 -23.63 -4.99 -14.78
CA ALA A 77 -24.50 -5.54 -15.82
C ALA A 77 -24.58 -7.07 -15.76
N ASP A 78 -23.46 -7.75 -15.49
CA ASP A 78 -23.43 -9.20 -15.37
C ASP A 78 -24.11 -9.68 -14.06
N GLU A 79 -23.97 -8.93 -12.97
CA GLU A 79 -24.70 -9.20 -11.72
C GLU A 79 -26.21 -9.08 -11.92
N MET A 80 -26.67 -8.07 -12.66
CA MET A 80 -28.08 -7.93 -13.03
C MET A 80 -28.58 -9.13 -13.86
N LYS A 81 -27.81 -9.58 -14.86
CA LYS A 81 -28.18 -10.75 -15.68
C LYS A 81 -28.25 -12.02 -14.84
N ILE A 82 -27.30 -12.23 -13.93
CA ILE A 82 -27.31 -13.39 -13.02
C ILE A 82 -28.55 -13.35 -12.13
N ALA A 83 -28.92 -12.17 -11.62
CA ALA A 83 -30.13 -12.01 -10.82
C ALA A 83 -31.40 -12.33 -11.63
N GLU A 84 -31.47 -11.91 -12.89
CA GLU A 84 -32.59 -12.22 -13.79
C GLU A 84 -32.67 -13.72 -14.08
N VAL A 85 -31.55 -14.38 -14.38
CA VAL A 85 -31.50 -15.82 -14.63
C VAL A 85 -31.93 -16.61 -13.40
N LYS A 86 -31.48 -16.23 -12.20
CA LYS A 86 -31.95 -16.85 -10.95
C LYS A 86 -33.43 -16.68 -10.73
N LYS A 87 -33.98 -15.51 -11.06
CA LYS A 87 -35.42 -15.27 -10.94
C LYS A 87 -36.20 -16.19 -11.87
N PHE A 88 -35.75 -16.28 -13.13
CA PHE A 88 -36.33 -17.20 -14.11
C PHE A 88 -36.25 -18.66 -13.66
N GLU A 89 -35.10 -19.09 -13.13
CA GLU A 89 -34.91 -20.44 -12.58
C GLU A 89 -35.94 -20.75 -11.48
N ASN A 90 -36.13 -19.82 -10.53
CA ASN A 90 -37.10 -20.00 -9.46
C ASN A 90 -38.54 -20.08 -9.98
N GLU A 91 -38.93 -19.18 -10.89
CA GLU A 91 -40.26 -19.19 -11.52
C GLU A 91 -40.49 -20.49 -12.31
N PHE A 92 -39.46 -21.01 -12.97
CA PHE A 92 -39.54 -22.27 -13.72
C PHE A 92 -39.72 -23.48 -12.79
N ILE A 93 -38.98 -23.54 -11.68
CA ILE A 93 -39.13 -24.58 -10.66
C ILE A 93 -40.54 -24.56 -10.07
N GLU A 94 -41.07 -23.37 -9.76
CA GLU A 94 -42.43 -23.22 -9.23
C GLU A 94 -43.47 -23.74 -10.24
N ASN A 95 -43.37 -23.32 -11.51
CA ASN A 95 -44.25 -23.79 -12.58
C ASN A 95 -44.19 -25.31 -12.78
N LEU A 96 -43.00 -25.92 -12.72
CA LEU A 96 -42.85 -27.37 -12.80
C LEU A 96 -43.53 -28.07 -11.63
N SER A 97 -43.33 -27.57 -10.41
CA SER A 97 -43.97 -28.14 -9.22
C SER A 97 -45.50 -28.05 -9.29
N GLU A 98 -46.04 -26.97 -9.86
CA GLU A 98 -47.48 -26.83 -10.07
C GLU A 98 -47.99 -27.81 -11.14
N LEU A 99 -47.25 -27.99 -12.24
CA LEU A 99 -47.59 -28.95 -13.28
C LEU A 99 -47.57 -30.40 -12.75
N GLU A 100 -46.57 -30.76 -11.94
CA GLU A 100 -46.51 -32.05 -11.26
C GLU A 100 -47.72 -32.26 -10.34
N ALA A 101 -48.05 -31.27 -9.50
CA ALA A 101 -49.21 -31.35 -8.61
C ALA A 101 -50.55 -31.49 -9.38
N ARG A 102 -50.68 -30.81 -10.52
CA ARG A 102 -51.85 -30.94 -11.41
C ARG A 102 -51.91 -32.31 -12.08
N LEU A 103 -50.77 -32.87 -12.46
CA LEU A 103 -50.67 -34.20 -13.06
C LEU A 103 -51.08 -35.28 -12.04
N ASP A 104 -50.56 -35.20 -10.81
CA ASP A 104 -50.93 -36.08 -9.70
C ASP A 104 -52.44 -36.05 -9.40
N ALA A 105 -53.06 -34.86 -9.44
CA ALA A 105 -54.49 -34.71 -9.23
C ALA A 105 -55.30 -35.37 -10.37
N LEU A 106 -54.85 -35.23 -11.62
CA LEU A 106 -55.47 -35.87 -12.77
C LEU A 106 -55.35 -37.40 -12.70
N GLU A 107 -54.18 -37.94 -12.34
CA GLU A 107 -53.97 -39.39 -12.17
C GLU A 107 -54.91 -39.95 -11.10
N LYS A 108 -54.99 -39.32 -9.92
CA LYS A 108 -55.93 -39.73 -8.86
C LYS A 108 -57.39 -39.71 -9.33
N SER A 109 -57.78 -38.71 -10.12
CA SER A 109 -59.15 -38.62 -10.65
C SER A 109 -59.48 -39.71 -11.68
N LEU A 110 -58.48 -40.18 -12.43
CA LEU A 110 -58.63 -41.27 -13.39
C LEU A 110 -58.67 -42.63 -12.68
N GLU A 111 -57.85 -42.84 -11.65
CA GLU A 111 -57.90 -44.04 -10.82
C GLU A 111 -59.22 -44.17 -10.08
N SER A 112 -59.78 -43.08 -9.54
CA SER A 112 -61.06 -43.13 -8.84
C SER A 112 -62.28 -43.37 -9.75
N LYS A 113 -62.10 -43.27 -11.07
CA LYS A 113 -63.18 -43.41 -12.07
C LYS A 113 -63.20 -44.80 -12.71
N LYS A 114 -62.20 -45.63 -12.43
CA LYS A 114 -62.14 -47.06 -12.77
C LYS A 114 -62.73 -47.90 -11.66
#